data_AF-A0A136KN92-F1
#
_entry.id   AF-A0A136KN92-F1
#
_cell.length_a   1.000
_cell.length_b   1.000
_cell.length_c   1.000
_cell.angle_alpha   90.00
_cell.angle_beta   90.00
_cell.angle_gamma   90.00
#
_symmetry.space_group_name_H-M   'P 1'
#
loop_
_entity.id
_entity.type
_entity.pdbx_description
1 polymer ?
#
loop_
_entity_poly.entity_id
_entity_poly.type
_entity_poly.pdbx_seq_one_letter_code
_entity_poly.pdbx_strand_id
1 'polypeptide(L)'
;MSLSVPSSRVKEKCGITVSDYDATISNLIGEITPVVEFAIRGEHLSDTGNTGLQATLKLGLTEVICGELLEQIAREPGALESVSIGDLALSPPPPQVWSTLAGLKRQGWARLRPFLKPDVAGASRPSLRADRRFRRKAGYDASSAKVQVRDRTLG
;
A
#
# COMPACT_ATOMS: atom_id res chain seq x y z
N MET A 1 -18.77 -13.64 0.43
CA MET A 1 -19.85 -12.63 0.30
C MET A 1 -19.21 -11.38 -0.26
N SER A 2 -19.81 -10.73 -1.26
CA SER A 2 -19.16 -9.65 -2.02
C SER A 2 -19.67 -8.26 -1.62
N LEU A 3 -18.76 -7.30 -1.50
CA LEU A 3 -19.06 -5.88 -1.34
C LEU A 3 -19.61 -5.33 -2.65
N SER A 4 -20.89 -4.98 -2.67
CA SER A 4 -21.52 -4.34 -3.82
C SER A 4 -21.52 -2.82 -3.66
N VAL A 5 -21.00 -2.13 -4.67
CA VAL A 5 -21.01 -0.67 -4.83
C VAL A 5 -21.61 -0.33 -6.19
N PRO A 6 -22.71 0.44 -6.27
CA PRO A 6 -23.30 0.82 -7.55
C PRO A 6 -22.49 1.95 -8.21
N SER A 7 -22.42 1.94 -9.56
CA SER A 7 -21.72 2.97 -10.34
C SER A 7 -22.22 4.39 -10.03
N SER A 8 -23.51 4.56 -9.74
CA SER A 8 -24.09 5.84 -9.33
C SER A 8 -23.46 6.43 -8.07
N ARG A 9 -23.07 5.57 -7.10
CA ARG A 9 -22.42 6.02 -5.87
C ARG A 9 -20.99 6.47 -6.10
N VAL A 10 -20.29 5.82 -7.04
CA VAL A 10 -18.95 6.25 -7.48
C VAL A 10 -19.05 7.61 -8.18
N LYS A 11 -20.00 7.78 -9.10
CA LYS A 11 -20.25 9.05 -9.81
C LYS A 11 -20.53 10.21 -8.85
N GLU A 12 -21.45 9.99 -7.90
CA GLU A 12 -21.77 10.96 -6.85
C GLU A 12 -20.52 11.37 -6.06
N LYS A 13 -19.70 10.39 -5.67
CA LYS A 13 -18.48 10.64 -4.90
C LYS A 13 -17.42 11.40 -5.71
N CYS A 14 -17.32 11.15 -7.02
CA CYS A 14 -16.37 11.81 -7.91
C CYS A 14 -16.89 13.16 -8.46
N GLY A 15 -18.14 13.52 -8.20
CA GLY A 15 -18.77 14.72 -8.79
C GLY A 15 -19.03 14.61 -10.30
N ILE A 16 -19.18 13.40 -10.83
CA ILE A 16 -19.40 13.16 -12.27
C ILE A 16 -20.89 13.05 -12.55
N THR A 17 -21.39 13.89 -13.45
CA THR A 17 -22.81 13.90 -13.87
C THR A 17 -23.05 13.29 -15.25
N VAL A 18 -22.01 13.21 -16.09
CA VAL A 18 -22.06 12.65 -17.45
C VAL A 18 -21.99 11.12 -17.46
N SER A 19 -22.40 10.49 -18.56
CA SER A 19 -22.40 9.02 -18.73
C SER A 19 -21.13 8.44 -19.36
N ASP A 20 -20.22 9.28 -19.87
CA ASP A 20 -19.06 8.85 -20.65
C ASP A 20 -18.14 7.89 -19.90
N TYR A 21 -18.11 7.99 -18.58
CA TYR A 21 -17.29 7.16 -17.70
C TYR A 21 -17.99 5.90 -17.17
N ASP A 22 -19.25 5.63 -17.53
CA ASP A 22 -20.04 4.54 -16.92
C ASP A 22 -19.41 3.16 -17.16
N ALA A 23 -18.88 2.92 -18.37
CA ALA A 23 -18.18 1.68 -18.70
C ALA A 23 -16.87 1.55 -17.92
N THR A 24 -16.07 2.62 -17.84
CA THR A 24 -14.82 2.67 -17.07
C THR A 24 -15.08 2.40 -15.59
N ILE A 25 -16.12 3.01 -15.02
CA ILE A 25 -16.53 2.78 -13.63
C ILE A 25 -16.90 1.31 -13.41
N SER A 26 -17.67 0.72 -14.32
CA SER A 26 -18.04 -0.70 -14.23
C SER A 26 -16.82 -1.61 -14.27
N ASN A 27 -15.85 -1.32 -15.14
CA ASN A 27 -14.61 -2.08 -15.23
C ASN A 27 -13.78 -1.95 -13.95
N LEU A 28 -13.61 -0.72 -13.44
CA LEU A 28 -12.89 -0.46 -12.20
C LEU A 28 -13.55 -1.13 -10.98
N ILE A 29 -14.88 -1.15 -10.91
CA ILE A 29 -15.60 -1.91 -9.87
C ILE A 29 -15.27 -3.40 -9.98
N GLY A 30 -15.30 -3.97 -11.18
CA GLY A 30 -14.97 -5.38 -11.42
C GLY A 30 -13.52 -5.75 -11.08
N GLU A 31 -12.58 -4.82 -11.30
CA GLU A 31 -11.15 -5.03 -11.05
C GLU A 31 -10.76 -4.82 -9.58
N ILE A 32 -11.22 -3.73 -8.96
CA ILE A 32 -10.76 -3.31 -7.62
C ILE A 32 -11.48 -4.07 -6.51
N THR A 33 -12.78 -4.33 -6.66
CA THR A 33 -13.59 -5.01 -5.64
C THR A 33 -12.97 -6.33 -5.17
N PRO A 34 -12.61 -7.29 -6.05
CA PRO A 34 -12.02 -8.55 -5.60
C PRO A 34 -10.66 -8.38 -4.91
N VAL A 35 -9.87 -7.37 -5.30
CA VAL A 35 -8.57 -7.06 -4.66
C VAL A 35 -8.78 -6.56 -3.23
N VAL A 36 -9.74 -5.66 -3.04
CA VAL A 36 -10.07 -5.12 -1.70
C VAL A 36 -10.67 -6.20 -0.82
N GLU A 37 -11.59 -7.01 -1.34
CA GLU A 37 -12.15 -8.15 -0.62
C GLU A 37 -11.08 -9.15 -0.18
N PHE A 38 -10.11 -9.43 -1.06
CA PHE A 38 -8.99 -10.29 -0.71
C PHE A 38 -8.12 -9.70 0.41
N ALA A 39 -7.96 -8.38 0.45
CA ALA A 39 -7.15 -7.71 1.47
C ALA A 39 -7.84 -7.63 2.85
N ILE A 40 -9.18 -7.62 2.90
CA ILE A 40 -9.96 -7.54 4.13
C ILE A 40 -10.03 -8.91 4.84
N ARG A 41 -10.09 -8.90 6.18
CA ARG A 41 -10.30 -10.12 6.96
C ARG A 41 -11.69 -10.69 6.70
N GLY A 42 -11.78 -12.00 6.49
CA GLY A 42 -13.03 -12.68 6.17
C GLY A 42 -14.14 -12.46 7.21
N GLU A 43 -13.78 -12.35 8.49
CA GLU A 43 -14.71 -12.07 9.60
C GLU A 43 -15.53 -10.78 9.41
N HIS A 44 -14.91 -9.72 8.89
CA HIS A 44 -15.59 -8.44 8.64
C HIS A 44 -16.46 -8.47 7.38
N LEU A 45 -16.11 -9.30 6.40
CA LEU A 45 -16.93 -9.51 5.20
C LEU A 45 -18.17 -10.35 5.52
N SER A 46 -18.09 -11.26 6.49
CA SER A 46 -19.21 -12.08 6.94
C SER A 46 -20.14 -11.39 7.94
N ASP A 47 -19.70 -10.34 8.62
CA ASP A 47 -20.51 -9.57 9.56
C ASP A 47 -21.46 -8.59 8.84
N THR A 48 -22.47 -9.14 8.17
CA THR A 48 -23.47 -8.35 7.45
C THR A 48 -24.55 -7.76 8.36
N GLY A 49 -24.65 -8.22 9.60
CA GLY A 49 -25.56 -7.65 10.60
C GLY A 49 -25.11 -6.28 11.09
N ASN A 50 -23.81 -6.01 11.05
CA ASN A 50 -23.23 -4.73 11.43
C ASN A 50 -23.31 -3.71 10.29
N THR A 51 -24.42 -2.98 10.22
CA THR A 51 -24.70 -1.98 9.18
C THR A 51 -23.65 -0.86 9.12
N GLY A 52 -23.12 -0.43 10.27
CA GLY A 52 -22.09 0.60 10.34
C GLY A 52 -20.75 0.15 9.76
N LEU A 53 -20.36 -1.09 10.05
CA LEU A 53 -19.18 -1.71 9.43
C LEU A 53 -19.35 -1.84 7.92
N GLN A 54 -20.47 -2.39 7.46
CA GLN A 54 -20.74 -2.56 6.03
C GLN A 54 -20.76 -1.22 5.28
N ALA A 55 -21.34 -0.18 5.88
CA ALA A 55 -21.30 1.18 5.32
C ALA A 55 -19.86 1.72 5.24
N THR A 56 -19.04 1.46 6.25
CA THR A 56 -17.62 1.89 6.28
C THR A 56 -16.80 1.19 5.21
N LEU A 57 -16.97 -0.12 5.03
CA LEU A 57 -16.27 -0.90 3.99
C LEU A 57 -16.68 -0.44 2.59
N LYS A 58 -17.98 -0.27 2.34
CA LYS A 58 -18.51 0.22 1.06
C LYS A 58 -18.03 1.64 0.75
N LEU A 59 -17.99 2.52 1.75
CA LEU A 59 -17.46 3.88 1.58
C LEU A 59 -15.97 3.87 1.26
N GLY A 60 -15.18 3.06 1.97
CA GLY A 60 -13.75 2.92 1.70
C GLY A 60 -13.47 2.40 0.29
N LEU A 61 -14.21 1.36 -0.14
CA LEU A 61 -14.13 0.83 -1.51
C LEU A 61 -14.51 1.89 -2.55
N THR A 62 -15.60 2.64 -2.32
CA THR A 62 -16.02 3.74 -3.21
C THR A 62 -14.95 4.81 -3.33
N GLU A 63 -14.29 5.18 -2.23
CA GLU A 63 -13.21 6.17 -2.19
C GLU A 63 -11.97 5.70 -2.97
N VAL A 64 -11.62 4.41 -2.90
CA VAL A 64 -10.53 3.82 -3.68
C VAL A 64 -10.85 3.83 -5.18
N ILE A 65 -12.02 3.35 -5.57
CA ILE A 65 -12.45 3.29 -6.98
C ILE A 65 -12.54 4.71 -7.57
N CYS A 66 -13.13 5.64 -6.83
CA CYS A 66 -13.26 7.02 -7.28
C CYS A 66 -11.91 7.71 -7.43
N GLY A 67 -10.97 7.47 -6.50
CA GLY A 67 -9.61 7.98 -6.63
C GLY A 67 -8.89 7.43 -7.87
N GLU A 68 -9.03 6.15 -8.17
CA GLU A 68 -8.46 5.55 -9.39
C GLU A 68 -9.06 6.16 -10.66
N LEU A 69 -10.39 6.31 -10.72
CA LEU A 69 -11.06 6.93 -11.86
C LEU A 69 -10.55 8.35 -12.11
N LEU A 70 -10.44 9.16 -11.07
CA LEU A 70 -9.97 10.54 -11.20
C LEU A 70 -8.49 10.60 -11.60
N GLU A 71 -7.67 9.64 -11.16
CA GLU A 71 -6.28 9.49 -11.64
C GLU A 71 -6.23 9.08 -13.12
N GLN A 72 -7.18 8.30 -13.63
CA GLN A 72 -7.28 7.98 -15.05
C GLN A 72 -7.70 9.20 -15.88
N ILE A 73 -8.72 9.94 -15.43
CA ILE A 73 -9.18 11.18 -16.08
C ILE A 73 -8.04 12.21 -16.14
N ALA A 74 -7.25 12.33 -15.08
CA ALA A 74 -6.11 13.25 -15.05
C ALA A 74 -4.99 12.90 -16.06
N ARG A 75 -4.99 11.69 -16.64
CA ARG A 75 -4.04 11.28 -17.69
C ARG A 75 -4.56 11.55 -19.10
N GLU A 76 -5.83 11.96 -19.24
CA GLU A 76 -6.41 12.26 -20.55
C GLU A 76 -5.81 13.56 -21.13
N PRO A 77 -5.58 13.61 -22.45
CA PRO A 77 -5.14 14.84 -23.12
C PRO A 77 -6.10 16.00 -22.83
N GLY A 78 -5.56 17.20 -22.58
CA GLY A 78 -6.35 18.37 -22.19
C GLY A 78 -6.78 18.45 -20.71
N ALA A 79 -6.68 17.37 -19.92
CA ALA A 79 -7.12 17.39 -18.52
C ALA A 79 -6.24 18.27 -17.61
N LEU A 80 -4.95 18.37 -17.94
CA LEU A 80 -3.95 19.13 -17.17
C LEU A 80 -3.29 20.23 -17.99
N GLU A 81 -3.83 20.55 -19.17
CA GLU A 81 -3.26 21.56 -20.05
C GLU A 81 -3.70 22.96 -19.62
N SER A 82 -2.77 23.91 -19.65
CA SER A 82 -3.05 25.33 -19.47
C SER A 82 -3.00 26.03 -20.82
N VAL A 83 -3.99 26.87 -21.10
CA VAL A 83 -4.05 27.68 -22.33
C VAL A 83 -3.98 29.16 -21.94
N SER A 84 -3.04 29.89 -22.50
CA SER A 84 -2.90 31.34 -22.33
C SER A 84 -3.02 32.06 -23.67
N ILE A 85 -3.86 33.09 -23.75
CA ILE A 85 -4.04 33.97 -24.91
C ILE A 85 -3.99 35.42 -24.42
N GLY A 86 -2.90 36.13 -24.72
CA GLY A 86 -2.67 37.48 -24.18
C GLY A 86 -2.66 37.46 -22.65
N ASP A 87 -3.53 38.27 -22.05
CA ASP A 87 -3.69 38.36 -20.58
C ASP A 87 -4.67 37.33 -20.00
N LEU A 88 -5.34 36.53 -20.85
CA LEU A 88 -6.27 35.48 -20.41
C LEU A 88 -5.51 34.16 -20.21
N ALA A 89 -5.56 33.60 -19.00
CA ALA A 89 -5.03 32.28 -18.71
C ALA A 89 -6.14 31.35 -18.20
N LEU A 90 -6.36 30.26 -18.92
CA LEU A 90 -7.12 29.11 -18.45
C LEU A 90 -6.10 28.10 -17.93
N SER A 91 -6.04 27.98 -16.61
CA SER A 91 -5.19 26.98 -15.98
C SER A 91 -6.06 25.99 -15.21
N PRO A 92 -5.73 24.70 -15.28
CA PRO A 92 -6.43 23.71 -14.51
C PRO A 92 -6.12 23.95 -13.01
N PRO A 93 -7.00 23.55 -12.08
CA PRO A 93 -6.90 23.93 -10.67
C PRO A 93 -5.55 23.51 -10.07
N PRO A 94 -4.97 24.29 -9.15
CA PRO A 94 -3.60 24.08 -8.72
C PRO A 94 -3.38 22.66 -8.15
N PRO A 95 -2.17 22.09 -8.27
CA PRO A 95 -1.89 20.68 -7.95
C PRO A 95 -2.23 20.26 -6.51
N GLN A 96 -2.40 21.20 -5.57
CA GLN A 96 -2.94 20.89 -4.24
C GLN A 96 -4.37 20.32 -4.32
N VAL A 97 -5.20 20.75 -5.28
CA VAL A 97 -6.53 20.17 -5.54
C VAL A 97 -6.40 18.77 -6.14
N TRP A 98 -5.33 18.46 -6.89
CA TRP A 98 -5.09 17.10 -7.40
C TRP A 98 -4.40 16.16 -6.43
N SER A 99 -3.69 16.70 -5.44
CA SER A 99 -3.25 15.94 -4.27
C SER A 99 -4.45 15.36 -3.50
N THR A 100 -5.65 15.91 -3.71
CA THR A 100 -6.95 15.39 -3.29
C THR A 100 -7.46 14.21 -4.13
N LEU A 101 -7.04 14.04 -5.39
CA LEU A 101 -7.39 12.87 -6.23
C LEU A 101 -6.73 11.60 -5.68
N ALA A 102 -5.41 11.64 -5.53
CA ALA A 102 -4.67 10.64 -4.75
C ALA A 102 -5.10 10.65 -3.26
N GLY A 103 -5.61 11.78 -2.78
CA GLY A 103 -6.16 11.95 -1.44
C GLY A 103 -7.36 11.05 -1.18
N LEU A 104 -8.27 10.91 -2.14
CA LEU A 104 -9.46 10.08 -2.02
C LEU A 104 -9.09 8.60 -1.95
N LYS A 105 -8.18 8.15 -2.83
CA LYS A 105 -7.66 6.78 -2.81
C LYS A 105 -6.95 6.48 -1.48
N ARG A 106 -6.10 7.38 -1.00
CA ARG A 106 -5.44 7.27 0.32
C ARG A 106 -6.43 7.27 1.47
N GLN A 107 -7.46 8.09 1.42
CA GLN A 107 -8.52 8.14 2.42
C GLN A 107 -9.29 6.82 2.48
N GLY A 108 -9.65 6.27 1.32
CA GLY A 108 -10.30 4.96 1.22
C GLY A 108 -9.44 3.86 1.84
N TRP A 109 -8.15 3.79 1.48
CA TRP A 109 -7.22 2.85 2.09
C TRP A 109 -7.02 3.08 3.59
N ALA A 110 -6.93 4.32 4.06
CA ALA A 110 -6.81 4.65 5.47
C ALA A 110 -8.04 4.19 6.28
N ARG A 111 -9.24 4.31 5.68
CA ARG A 111 -10.50 3.84 6.25
C ARG A 111 -10.57 2.31 6.31
N LEU A 112 -10.07 1.63 5.28
CA LEU A 112 -10.05 0.17 5.21
C LEU A 112 -8.97 -0.46 6.10
N ARG A 113 -7.90 0.29 6.39
CA ARG A 113 -6.70 -0.16 7.12
C ARG A 113 -6.99 -0.99 8.39
N PRO A 114 -7.95 -0.62 9.27
CA PRO A 114 -8.22 -1.41 10.48
C PRO A 114 -8.75 -2.81 10.21
N PHE A 115 -9.34 -3.05 9.04
CA PHE A 115 -10.03 -4.29 8.67
C PHE A 115 -9.19 -5.20 7.77
N LEU A 116 -7.97 -4.79 7.42
CA LEU A 116 -7.08 -5.55 6.56
C LEU A 116 -6.49 -6.76 7.29
N LYS A 117 -6.18 -7.80 6.51
CA LYS A 117 -5.37 -8.93 6.97
C LYS A 117 -4.00 -8.41 7.45
N PRO A 118 -3.46 -8.94 8.55
CA PRO A 118 -2.11 -8.59 8.98
C PRO A 118 -1.11 -8.98 7.88
N ASP A 119 -0.11 -8.12 7.67
CA ASP A 119 0.95 -8.39 6.71
C ASP A 119 1.79 -9.58 7.17
N VAL A 120 1.79 -10.65 6.39
CA VAL A 120 2.52 -11.89 6.70
C VAL A 120 4.03 -11.61 6.75
N ALA A 121 4.51 -10.59 6.03
CA ALA A 121 5.92 -10.17 6.05
C ALA A 121 6.33 -9.43 7.36
N GLY A 122 5.37 -8.86 8.09
CA GLY A 122 5.61 -8.15 9.35
C GLY A 122 5.51 -9.03 10.61
N ALA A 123 4.92 -10.22 10.50
CA ALA A 123 4.60 -11.08 11.64
C ALA A 123 5.77 -11.91 12.19
N SER A 124 6.94 -11.88 11.56
CA SER A 124 8.11 -12.64 12.03
C SER A 124 9.43 -11.99 11.61
N ARG A 125 9.83 -10.95 12.33
CA ARG A 125 11.25 -10.81 12.67
C ARG A 125 11.38 -11.16 14.14
N PRO A 126 11.71 -12.42 14.52
CA PRO A 126 12.20 -12.65 15.85
C PRO A 126 13.36 -11.68 16.05
N SER A 127 13.25 -10.78 17.03
CA SER A 127 14.38 -9.97 17.44
C SER A 127 15.48 -10.96 17.82
N LEU A 128 16.50 -11.10 16.98
CA LEU A 128 17.75 -11.74 17.34
C LEU A 128 18.35 -10.89 18.46
N ARG A 129 17.84 -11.08 19.69
CA ARG A 129 18.58 -10.74 20.90
C ARG A 129 19.84 -11.57 20.78
N ALA A 130 20.93 -10.90 20.38
CA ALA A 130 22.26 -11.47 20.38
C ALA A 130 22.56 -11.91 21.81
N ASP A 131 22.30 -13.18 22.10
CA ASP A 131 22.69 -13.82 23.34
C ASP A 131 24.22 -13.95 23.31
N ARG A 132 24.90 -12.89 23.76
CA ARG A 132 26.36 -12.86 23.94
C ARG A 132 26.76 -13.72 25.15
N ARG A 133 26.40 -15.00 25.17
CA ARG A 133 26.85 -15.95 26.19
C ARG A 133 27.40 -17.26 25.62
N PHE A 134 27.96 -17.22 24.41
CA PHE A 134 28.58 -18.42 23.85
C PHE A 134 29.91 -18.13 23.14
N ARG A 135 30.92 -17.73 23.90
CA ARG A 135 32.33 -18.01 23.56
C ARG A 135 33.27 -17.61 24.71
N ARG A 136 33.73 -18.62 25.46
CA ARG A 136 35.14 -18.85 25.85
C ARG A 136 35.19 -19.96 26.92
N LYS A 137 35.17 -21.22 26.46
CA LYS A 137 35.78 -22.34 27.18
C LYS A 137 36.26 -23.37 26.15
N ALA A 138 37.46 -23.13 25.66
CA ALA A 138 38.36 -24.06 25.00
C ALA A 138 39.71 -23.32 25.05
N GLY A 139 40.63 -23.63 25.97
CA GLY A 139 41.14 -24.96 26.25
C GLY A 139 42.20 -25.27 25.19
N TYR A 140 43.35 -24.61 25.27
CA TYR A 140 44.53 -24.95 24.47
C TYR A 140 45.73 -24.98 25.41
N ASP A 141 46.09 -26.20 25.81
CA ASP A 141 47.27 -26.54 26.58
C ASP A 141 48.53 -26.23 25.77
N ALA A 142 49.34 -25.29 26.24
CA ALA A 142 50.71 -25.10 25.77
C ALA A 142 51.65 -25.87 26.71
N SER A 143 51.93 -27.13 26.39
CA SER A 143 53.05 -27.86 26.99
C SER A 143 53.66 -28.85 26.00
N SER A 144 54.98 -28.72 25.86
CA SER A 144 55.94 -29.75 25.42
C SER A 144 56.11 -30.04 23.93
N ALA A 145 57.14 -29.42 23.34
CA ALA A 145 58.13 -30.14 22.52
C ALA A 145 59.47 -29.37 22.51
N LYS A 146 60.42 -29.83 23.32
CA LYS A 146 61.85 -29.50 23.20
C LYS A 146 62.40 -30.21 21.96
N VAL A 147 63.06 -29.49 21.04
CA VAL A 147 64.12 -30.06 20.20
C VAL A 147 65.29 -29.07 20.16
N GLN A 148 66.41 -29.56 20.67
CA GLN A 148 67.71 -28.91 20.80
C GLN A 148 68.62 -29.56 19.75
N VAL A 149 69.09 -28.83 18.72
CA VAL A 149 70.20 -29.30 17.85
C VAL A 149 71.08 -28.13 17.40
N ARG A 150 72.22 -28.01 18.10
CA ARG A 150 73.62 -27.78 17.67
C ARG A 150 73.93 -26.80 16.52
N ASP A 151 74.54 -25.68 16.93
CA ASP A 151 75.90 -25.20 16.60
C ASP A 151 76.66 -25.85 15.42
N ARG A 152 77.09 -25.01 14.46
CA ARG A 152 78.29 -25.17 13.62
C ARG A 152 78.67 -23.85 12.92
N THR A 153 79.53 -23.08 13.58
CA THR A 153 80.82 -22.53 13.08
C THR A 153 81.02 -22.14 11.61
N LEU A 154 81.52 -20.89 11.48
CA LEU A 154 82.65 -20.37 10.68
C LEU A 154 82.41 -19.92 9.23
N GLY A 155 82.85 -18.67 8.99
CA GLY A 155 82.97 -17.96 7.72
C GLY A 155 83.10 -16.47 7.98
#